data_AF-A0A9N8WUL9-F1
#
_entry.id   AF-A0A9N8WUL9-F1
#
_cell.length_a   1.000
_cell.length_b   1.000
_cell.length_c   1.000
_cell.angle_alpha   90.00
_cell.angle_beta   90.00
_cell.angle_gamma   90.00
#
_symmetry.space_group_name_H-M   'P 1'
#
loop_
_entity.id
_entity.type
_entity.pdbx_description
1 polymer ?
#
loop_
_entity_poly.entity_id
_entity_poly.type
_entity_poly.pdbx_seq_one_letter_code
_entity_poly.pdbx_strand_id
1 'polypeptide(L)' 'MFKSVNGFKSIKKAKTETAVNGYTYAQYIVGRYFYEGYRTKKDIIKAIHWLNKAKENGSTFAGNLLAEIINRFRLEEQQQ' A
#
# COMPACT_ATOMS: atom_id res chain seq x y z
N MET A 1 3.75 9.63 -46.13
CA MET A 1 3.17 8.61 -45.22
C MET A 1 3.90 8.67 -43.89
N PHE A 2 3.31 9.31 -42.87
CA PHE A 2 3.91 9.39 -41.52
C PHE A 2 3.57 8.11 -40.73
N LYS A 3 4.53 7.19 -40.59
CA LYS A 3 4.43 6.11 -39.61
C LYS A 3 5.05 6.59 -38.29
N SER A 4 4.28 7.25 -37.45
CA SER A 4 4.68 7.49 -36.05
C SER A 4 3.47 7.40 -35.14
N VAL A 5 3.16 6.18 -34.71
CA VAL A 5 2.18 5.91 -33.64
C VAL A 5 2.70 4.81 -32.70
N ASN A 6 3.97 4.88 -32.29
CA ASN A 6 4.51 4.01 -31.23
C ASN A 6 4.99 4.79 -29.98
N GLY A 7 4.95 6.12 -29.98
CA GLY A 7 5.37 6.94 -28.83
C GLY A 7 4.30 7.15 -27.73
N PHE A 8 3.01 7.06 -28.06
CA PHE A 8 1.93 7.38 -27.12
C PHE A 8 1.64 6.29 -26.07
N LYS A 9 1.95 5.02 -26.35
CA LYS A 9 1.80 3.91 -25.39
C LYS A 9 2.78 4.03 -24.22
N SER A 10 4.02 4.47 -24.48
CA SER A 10 5.08 4.57 -23.48
C SER A 10 4.83 5.70 -22.47
N ILE A 11 4.33 6.84 -22.94
CA ILE A 11 4.06 8.01 -22.07
C ILE A 11 2.88 7.73 -21.14
N LYS A 12 1.83 7.07 -21.64
CA LYS A 12 0.69 6.67 -20.79
C LYS A 12 1.11 5.61 -19.77
N LYS A 13 1.92 4.62 -20.17
CA LYS A 13 2.44 3.56 -19.29
C LYS A 13 3.37 4.08 -18.20
N ALA A 14 4.32 4.96 -18.53
CA ALA A 14 5.25 5.56 -17.58
C ALA A 14 4.54 6.51 -16.59
N LYS A 15 3.56 7.29 -17.07
CA LYS A 15 2.76 8.18 -16.21
C LYS A 15 1.82 7.40 -15.27
N THR A 16 1.32 6.24 -15.70
CA THR A 16 0.55 5.35 -14.82
C THR A 16 1.43 4.59 -13.84
N GLU A 17 2.59 4.07 -14.24
CA GLU A 17 3.48 3.33 -13.33
C GLU A 17 4.01 4.21 -12.19
N THR A 18 4.40 5.46 -12.49
CA THR A 18 4.84 6.41 -11.46
C THR A 18 3.71 6.87 -10.55
N ALA A 19 2.52 7.18 -11.09
CA ALA A 19 1.36 7.57 -10.30
C ALA A 19 0.82 6.42 -9.44
N VAL A 20 0.80 5.19 -9.97
CA VAL A 20 0.41 3.98 -9.24
C VAL A 20 1.42 3.71 -8.13
N ASN A 21 2.72 3.75 -8.38
CA ASN A 21 3.73 3.56 -7.34
C ASN A 21 3.66 4.62 -6.24
N GLY A 22 3.42 5.89 -6.59
CA GLY A 22 3.22 6.97 -5.63
C GLY A 22 1.96 6.80 -4.78
N TYR A 23 0.86 6.38 -5.42
CA TYR A 23 -0.41 6.11 -4.73
C TYR A 23 -0.31 4.89 -3.80
N THR A 24 0.30 3.81 -4.29
CA THR A 24 0.57 2.58 -3.53
C THR A 24 1.47 2.84 -2.33
N TYR A 25 2.51 3.67 -2.49
CA TYR A 25 3.39 4.06 -1.39
C TYR A 25 2.66 4.94 -0.36
N ALA A 26 1.86 5.92 -0.81
CA ALA A 26 1.07 6.76 0.07
C ALA A 26 0.08 5.93 0.92
N GLN A 27 -0.61 4.96 0.30
CA GLN A 27 -1.50 4.03 1.03
C GLN A 27 -0.76 3.22 2.08
N TYR A 28 0.45 2.72 1.76
CA TYR A 28 1.31 2.03 2.73
C TYR A 28 1.65 2.93 3.93
N ILE A 29 2.08 4.17 3.67
CA ILE A 29 2.46 5.12 4.74
C ILE A 29 1.26 5.46 5.63
N VAL A 30 0.08 5.70 5.06
CA VAL A 30 -1.14 5.95 5.83
C VAL A 30 -1.48 4.75 6.72
N GLY A 31 -1.44 3.53 6.17
CA GLY A 31 -1.67 2.32 6.95
C GLY A 31 -0.68 2.15 8.09
N ARG A 32 0.60 2.42 7.83
CA ARG A 32 1.67 2.39 8.84
C ARG A 32 1.45 3.42 9.95
N TYR A 33 1.06 4.65 9.62
CA TYR A 33 0.79 5.68 10.64
C TYR A 33 -0.38 5.34 11.54
N PHE A 34 -1.46 4.74 11.00
CA PHE A 34 -2.55 4.23 11.82
C PHE A 34 -2.12 3.07 12.72
N TYR A 35 -1.20 2.22 12.27
CA TYR A 35 -0.66 1.11 13.07
C TYR A 35 0.28 1.58 14.19
N GLU A 36 1.19 2.51 13.89
CA GLU A 36 2.16 3.05 14.85
C GLU A 36 1.52 4.08 15.80
N GLY A 37 0.38 4.68 15.43
CA GLY A 37 -0.21 5.77 16.19
C GLY A 37 0.64 7.06 16.13
N TYR A 38 1.42 7.24 15.06
CA TYR A 38 2.28 8.42 14.94
C TYR A 38 1.41 9.65 14.67
N ARG A 39 1.34 10.57 15.64
CA ARG A 39 0.52 11.80 15.62
C ARG A 39 -1.00 11.56 15.51
N THR A 40 -1.47 10.32 15.59
CA THR A 40 -2.89 9.92 15.58
C THR A 40 -3.15 8.84 16.62
N LYS A 41 -4.41 8.61 17.00
CA LYS A 41 -4.76 7.41 17.78
C LYS A 41 -4.47 6.17 16.94
N LYS A 42 -3.85 5.16 17.57
CA LYS A 42 -3.66 3.83 16.98
C LYS A 42 -5.01 3.26 16.57
N ASP A 43 -5.14 2.88 15.31
CA ASP A 43 -6.37 2.34 14.73
C ASP A 43 -5.99 1.20 13.78
N ILE A 44 -5.97 -0.01 14.34
CA ILE A 44 -5.56 -1.21 13.62
C ILE A 44 -6.51 -1.52 12.47
N ILE A 45 -7.81 -1.26 12.63
CA ILE A 45 -8.79 -1.51 11.58
C ILE A 45 -8.51 -0.62 10.37
N LYS A 46 -8.24 0.67 10.60
CA LYS A 46 -7.83 1.58 9.52
C LYS A 46 -6.47 1.20 8.95
N ALA A 47 -5.51 0.78 9.77
CA ALA A 47 -4.21 0.33 9.29
C ALA A 47 -4.35 -0.85 8.31
N ILE A 48 -5.11 -1.88 8.69
CA ILE A 48 -5.40 -3.05 7.85
C ILE A 48 -6.12 -2.64 6.56
N HIS A 49 -7.07 -1.71 6.62
CA HIS A 49 -7.78 -1.22 5.44
C HIS A 49 -6.84 -0.60 4.40
N TRP A 50 -5.97 0.32 4.83
CA TRP A 50 -5.05 1.01 3.92
C TRP A 50 -3.92 0.10 3.41
N LEU A 51 -3.42 -0.80 4.26
CA LEU A 51 -2.41 -1.78 3.85
C LEU A 51 -2.96 -2.80 2.86
N ASN A 52 -4.23 -3.23 3.00
CA ASN A 52 -4.86 -4.08 1.99
C ASN A 52 -4.99 -3.38 0.64
N LYS A 53 -5.42 -2.11 0.60
CA LYS A 53 -5.46 -1.32 -0.64
C LYS A 53 -4.08 -1.19 -1.29
N ALA A 54 -3.04 -0.93 -0.50
CA ALA A 54 -1.67 -0.87 -1.00
C ALA A 54 -1.21 -2.23 -1.57
N LYS A 55 -1.56 -3.33 -0.89
CA LYS A 55 -1.27 -4.70 -1.35
C LYS A 55 -1.96 -5.02 -2.67
N GLU A 56 -3.25 -4.67 -2.81
CA GLU A 56 -4.03 -4.82 -4.04
C GLU A 56 -3.42 -4.03 -5.21
N ASN A 57 -2.83 -2.88 -4.93
CA ASN A 57 -2.10 -2.07 -5.92
C ASN A 57 -0.63 -2.52 -6.11
N GLY A 58 -0.25 -3.70 -5.62
CA GLY A 58 1.05 -4.32 -5.87
C GLY A 58 2.13 -4.04 -4.82
N SER A 59 1.80 -3.45 -3.66
CA SER A 59 2.77 -3.23 -2.57
C SER A 59 3.08 -4.52 -1.82
N THR A 60 4.25 -5.09 -2.06
CA THR A 60 4.81 -6.16 -1.20
C THR A 60 5.11 -5.67 0.22
N PHE A 61 5.56 -4.41 0.38
CA PHE A 61 5.79 -3.82 1.70
C PHE A 61 4.52 -3.77 2.56
N ALA A 62 3.38 -3.41 1.97
CA ALA A 62 2.12 -3.39 2.68
C ALA A 62 1.64 -4.81 3.04
N GLY A 63 1.84 -5.78 2.14
CA GLY A 63 1.55 -7.19 2.41
C GLY A 63 2.34 -7.73 3.61
N ASN A 64 3.64 -7.43 3.68
CA ASN A 64 4.51 -7.87 4.79
C ASN A 64 4.08 -7.26 6.12
N LEU A 65 3.83 -5.93 6.14
CA LEU A 65 3.38 -5.26 7.35
C LEU A 65 2.00 -5.75 7.80
N LEU A 66 1.07 -6.00 6.86
CA LEU A 66 -0.24 -6.57 7.16
C LEU A 66 -0.12 -7.94 7.83
N ALA A 67 0.77 -8.82 7.32
CA ALA A 67 1.00 -10.14 7.90
C ALA A 67 1.57 -10.04 9.32
N GLU A 68 2.52 -9.12 9.55
CA GLU A 68 3.07 -8.84 10.88
C GLU A 68 1.96 -8.41 11.86
N ILE A 69 1.10 -7.48 11.45
CA ILE A 69 -0.02 -6.99 12.25
C ILE A 69 -0.91 -8.17 12.65
N ILE A 70 -1.39 -8.95 11.67
CA ILE A 70 -2.29 -10.09 11.91
C ILE A 70 -1.66 -11.13 12.85
N ASN A 71 -0.38 -11.44 12.64
CA ASN A 71 0.35 -12.38 13.49
C ASN A 71 0.47 -11.86 14.93
N ARG A 72 0.77 -10.57 15.12
CA ARG A 72 0.82 -9.96 16.45
C ARG A 72 -0.54 -10.05 17.15
N PHE A 73 -1.65 -9.75 16.46
CA PHE A 73 -2.99 -9.88 17.04
C PHE A 73 -3.29 -11.32 17.48
N ARG A 74 -2.98 -12.30 16.64
CA ARG A 74 -3.17 -13.71 16.97
C ARG A 74 -2.35 -14.14 18.20
N LEU A 75 -1.12 -13.64 18.33
CA LEU A 75 -0.25 -13.97 19.47
C LEU A 75 -0.72 -13.30 20.77
N GLU A 76 -1.28 -12.10 20.70
CA GLU A 76 -1.86 -11.40 21.86
C GLU A 76 -3.08 -12.16 22.41
N GLU A 77 -3.92 -12.77 21.55
CA GLU A 77 -5.06 -13.61 21.97
C GLU A 77 -4.65 -14.93 22.63
N GLN A 78 -3.47 -15.46 22.33
CA GLN A 78 -2.98 -16.72 22.92
C GLN A 78 -2.30 -16.53 24.28
N GLN A 79 -2.08 -15.29 24.71
CA GLN A 79 -1.42 -14.95 25.98
C GLN A 79 -2.39 -14.43 27.05
N GLN A 80 -3.71 -14.49 26.80
CA GLN A 80 -4.78 -14.22 27.76
C GLN A 80 -5.51 -15.52 28.12
#